data_AF-A0A3C1KE98-F1
#
_entry.id   AF-A0A3C1KE98-F1
#
_cell.length_a   1.000
_cell.length_b   1.000
_cell.length_c   1.000
_cell.angle_alpha   90.00
_cell.angle_beta   90.00
_cell.angle_gamma   90.00
#
_symmetry.space_group_name_H-M   'P 1'
#
loop_
_entity.id
_entity.type
_entity.pdbx_description
1 polymer ?
#
loop_
_entity_poly.entity_id
_entity_poly.type
_entity_poly.pdbx_seq_one_letter_code
_entity_poly.pdbx_strand_id
1 'polypeptide(L)'
;MARIWKSREGESPNDAARVAKTKDVVAEGLYIAAAATRLTLKNRMLVALISSDADFDVELFLPDAQEALLALAREAEADGKRAERERKRASRRFSLSDGTHDYRSRDVKNLRRRRKQSLRIAEELQQRAADEATLRELVEAAREAAWSEVSRNIDRRLRI
;
A
#
# COMPACT_ATOMS: atom_id res chain seq x y z
N MET A 1 -18.80 37.60 -27.53
CA MET A 1 -19.59 36.36 -27.38
C MET A 1 -18.66 35.16 -27.42
N ALA A 2 -18.52 34.46 -26.29
CA ALA A 2 -17.65 33.29 -26.14
C ALA A 2 -18.27 32.04 -26.77
N ARG A 3 -17.50 31.27 -27.54
CA ARG A 3 -17.12 29.86 -27.27
C ARG A 3 -16.41 29.23 -28.47
N ILE A 4 -15.12 28.96 -28.33
CA ILE A 4 -14.43 27.94 -29.13
C ILE A 4 -13.56 27.13 -28.15
N TRP A 5 -14.10 26.03 -27.65
CA TRP A 5 -13.29 24.94 -27.10
C TRP A 5 -13.25 23.87 -28.18
N LYS A 6 -12.16 23.86 -28.96
CA LYS A 6 -11.88 22.83 -29.94
C LYS A 6 -11.29 21.64 -29.18
N SER A 7 -12.12 20.65 -28.93
CA SER A 7 -11.78 19.37 -28.31
C SER A 7 -10.58 18.74 -29.02
N ARG A 8 -9.48 18.54 -28.27
CA ARG A 8 -8.54 17.44 -28.57
C ARG A 8 -9.06 16.22 -27.81
N GLU A 9 -9.57 15.27 -28.59
CA GLU A 9 -9.81 13.85 -28.32
C GLU A 9 -10.02 13.40 -26.86
N GLY A 10 -11.28 13.12 -26.52
CA GLY A 10 -11.65 11.90 -25.78
C GLY A 10 -11.79 11.95 -24.27
N GLU A 11 -11.16 12.89 -23.55
CA GLU A 11 -11.18 12.87 -22.08
C GLU A 11 -12.02 14.03 -21.50
N SER A 12 -13.19 13.71 -20.94
CA SER A 12 -14.00 14.67 -20.21
C SER A 12 -13.24 15.15 -18.97
N PRO A 13 -13.32 16.44 -18.56
CA PRO A 13 -12.65 16.96 -17.36
C PRO A 13 -12.94 16.14 -16.08
N ASN A 14 -14.12 15.50 -16.02
CA ASN A 14 -14.53 14.64 -14.93
C ASN A 14 -13.79 13.29 -14.90
N ASP A 15 -13.37 12.79 -16.06
CA ASP A 15 -12.64 11.52 -16.16
C ASP A 15 -11.16 11.70 -15.80
N ALA A 16 -10.54 12.79 -16.25
CA ALA A 16 -9.20 13.18 -15.82
C ALA A 16 -9.13 13.34 -14.28
N ALA A 17 -10.10 14.04 -13.68
CA ALA A 17 -10.17 14.20 -12.22
C ALA A 17 -10.36 12.87 -11.47
N ARG A 18 -11.14 11.93 -12.03
CA ARG A 18 -11.32 10.59 -11.44
C ARG A 18 -10.07 9.73 -11.53
N VAL A 19 -9.31 9.84 -12.62
CA VAL A 19 -8.03 9.15 -12.83
C VAL A 19 -7.01 9.69 -11.83
N ALA A 20 -6.88 11.01 -11.70
CA ALA A 20 -5.99 11.64 -10.72
C ALA A 20 -6.29 11.16 -9.29
N LYS A 21 -7.56 11.25 -8.85
CA LYS A 21 -7.97 10.75 -7.52
C LYS A 21 -7.76 9.24 -7.33
N THR A 22 -7.69 8.46 -8.41
CA THR A 22 -7.37 7.02 -8.29
C THR A 22 -5.89 6.82 -8.09
N LYS A 23 -5.04 7.58 -8.81
CA LYS A 23 -3.59 7.58 -8.64
C LYS A 23 -3.20 8.01 -7.23
N ASP A 24 -3.84 9.05 -6.68
CA ASP A 24 -3.55 9.54 -5.32
C ASP A 24 -3.76 8.46 -4.26
N VAL A 25 -4.91 7.77 -4.31
CA VAL A 25 -5.22 6.70 -3.34
C VAL A 25 -4.28 5.49 -3.50
N VAL A 26 -3.87 5.17 -4.73
CA VAL A 26 -2.89 4.11 -4.97
C VAL A 26 -1.52 4.51 -4.41
N ALA A 27 -1.09 5.76 -4.64
CA ALA A 27 0.16 6.30 -4.11
C ALA A 27 0.15 6.31 -2.57
N GLU A 28 -0.96 6.71 -1.95
CA GLU A 28 -1.15 6.65 -0.50
C GLU A 28 -1.08 5.21 0.02
N GLY A 29 -1.77 4.27 -0.64
CA GLY A 29 -1.72 2.85 -0.29
C GLY A 29 -0.31 2.26 -0.39
N LEU A 30 0.44 2.62 -1.43
CA LEU A 30 1.85 2.22 -1.60
C LEU A 30 2.76 2.85 -0.54
N TYR A 31 2.51 4.10 -0.15
CA TYR A 31 3.25 4.77 0.91
C TYR A 31 3.05 4.07 2.27
N ILE A 32 1.81 3.74 2.61
CA ILE A 32 1.47 3.00 3.83
C ILE A 32 2.11 1.61 3.80
N ALA A 33 2.02 0.91 2.68
CA ALA A 33 2.64 -0.40 2.49
C ALA A 33 4.16 -0.34 2.70
N ALA A 34 4.84 0.63 2.08
CA ALA A 34 6.27 0.85 2.28
C ALA A 34 6.62 1.16 3.74
N ALA A 35 5.79 1.95 4.44
CA ALA A 35 5.98 2.22 5.87
C ALA A 35 5.84 0.96 6.73
N ALA A 36 4.85 0.12 6.44
CA ALA A 36 4.63 -1.15 7.12
C ALA A 36 5.81 -2.12 6.88
N THR A 37 6.26 -2.27 5.64
CA THR A 37 7.43 -3.08 5.30
C THR A 37 8.68 -2.59 6.03
N ARG A 38 8.96 -1.29 6.03
CA ARG A 38 10.09 -0.71 6.78
C ARG A 38 9.99 -0.99 8.28
N LEU A 39 8.80 -0.90 8.87
CA LEU A 39 8.61 -1.20 10.30
C LEU A 39 8.89 -2.67 10.60
N THR A 40 8.37 -3.58 9.79
CA THR A 40 8.61 -5.03 9.92
C THR A 40 10.10 -5.36 9.81
N LEU A 41 10.77 -4.80 8.80
CA LEU A 41 12.22 -4.98 8.59
C LEU A 41 13.02 -4.40 9.75
N LYS A 42 12.71 -3.18 10.20
CA LYS A 42 13.36 -2.55 11.36
C LYS A 42 13.27 -3.45 12.59
N ASN A 43 12.09 -3.98 12.90
CA ASN A 43 11.90 -4.87 14.04
C ASN A 43 12.71 -6.15 13.91
N ARG A 44 12.73 -6.75 12.70
CA ARG A 44 13.54 -7.94 12.40
C ARG A 44 15.04 -7.68 12.62
N MET A 45 15.54 -6.54 12.15
CA MET A 45 16.94 -6.14 12.28
C MET A 45 17.33 -5.87 13.73
N LEU A 46 16.46 -5.21 14.52
CA LEU A 46 16.70 -5.01 15.95
C LEU A 46 16.81 -6.35 16.69
N VAL A 47 15.94 -7.31 16.38
CA VAL A 47 16.01 -8.65 16.95
C VAL A 47 17.31 -9.35 16.54
N ALA A 48 17.70 -9.26 15.26
CA ALA A 48 18.96 -9.83 14.78
C ALA A 48 20.17 -9.23 15.51
N LEU A 49 20.23 -7.90 15.65
CA LEU A 49 21.32 -7.19 16.34
C LEU A 49 21.47 -7.59 17.81
N ILE A 50 20.37 -7.89 18.51
CA ILE A 50 20.42 -8.39 19.89
C ILE A 50 20.92 -9.84 19.94
N SER A 51 20.69 -10.62 18.88
CA SER A 51 20.99 -12.05 18.83
C SER A 51 22.34 -12.41 18.19
N SER A 52 23.00 -11.50 17.47
CA SER A 52 24.26 -11.77 16.76
C SER A 52 25.27 -10.63 16.90
N ASP A 53 26.54 -10.98 17.08
CA ASP A 53 27.69 -10.05 17.14
C ASP A 53 28.28 -9.76 15.75
N ALA A 54 27.46 -9.87 14.69
CA ALA A 54 27.91 -9.87 13.30
C ALA A 54 27.60 -8.56 12.56
N ASP A 55 28.46 -8.22 11.59
CA ASP A 55 28.27 -7.08 10.70
C ASP A 55 26.98 -7.21 9.89
N PHE A 56 26.28 -6.09 9.73
CA PHE A 56 25.03 -6.02 8.97
C PHE A 56 25.28 -6.21 7.47
N ASP A 57 24.59 -7.19 6.86
CA ASP A 57 24.59 -7.40 5.40
C ASP A 57 23.18 -7.17 4.83
N VAL A 58 23.06 -6.23 3.90
CA VAL A 58 21.81 -5.88 3.19
C VAL A 58 21.23 -7.08 2.45
N GLU A 59 22.09 -7.89 1.84
CA GLU A 59 21.69 -9.01 0.98
C GLU A 59 20.93 -10.08 1.77
N LEU A 60 21.24 -10.22 3.07
CA LEU A 60 20.57 -11.15 3.97
C LEU A 60 19.10 -10.80 4.21
N PHE A 61 18.72 -9.52 4.09
CA PHE A 61 17.36 -9.04 4.37
C PHE A 61 16.51 -8.81 3.11
N LEU A 62 17.08 -8.96 1.91
CA LEU A 62 16.29 -8.86 0.66
C LEU A 62 15.12 -9.85 0.58
N PRO A 63 15.27 -11.14 0.99
CA PRO A 63 14.15 -12.07 1.01
C PRO A 63 13.03 -11.64 1.96
N ASP A 64 13.38 -11.09 3.13
CA ASP A 64 12.42 -10.59 4.11
C ASP A 64 11.65 -9.37 3.56
N ALA A 65 12.34 -8.48 2.85
CA ALA A 65 11.72 -7.31 2.22
C ALA A 65 10.77 -7.72 1.08
N GLN A 66 11.20 -8.68 0.26
CA GLN A 66 10.39 -9.24 -0.82
C GLN A 66 9.11 -9.90 -0.27
N GLU A 67 9.24 -10.78 0.72
CA GLU A 67 8.09 -11.48 1.30
C GLU A 67 7.12 -10.51 1.98
N ALA A 68 7.62 -9.45 2.63
CA ALA A 68 6.77 -8.42 3.20
C ALA A 68 5.93 -7.69 2.12
N LEU A 69 6.53 -7.31 0.99
CA LEU A 69 5.79 -6.70 -0.13
C LEU A 69 4.79 -7.69 -0.75
N LEU A 70 5.16 -8.95 -0.92
CA LEU A 70 4.26 -9.98 -1.45
C LEU A 70 3.08 -10.27 -0.51
N ALA A 71 3.30 -10.24 0.81
CA ALA A 71 2.24 -10.37 1.80
C ALA A 71 1.20 -9.25 1.67
N LEU A 72 1.67 -8.00 1.56
CA LEU A 72 0.79 -6.84 1.33
C LEU A 72 0.07 -6.90 -0.01
N ALA A 73 0.73 -7.40 -1.07
CA ALA A 73 0.10 -7.61 -2.36
C ALA A 73 -1.06 -8.64 -2.27
N ARG A 74 -0.83 -9.77 -1.59
CA ARG A 74 -1.86 -10.79 -1.36
C ARG A 74 -3.05 -10.26 -0.56
N GLU A 75 -2.79 -9.42 0.43
CA GLU A 75 -3.85 -8.73 1.19
C GLU A 75 -4.66 -7.80 0.29
N ALA A 76 -4.01 -6.95 -0.50
CA ALA A 76 -4.68 -6.07 -1.45
C ALA A 76 -5.50 -6.84 -2.50
N GLU A 77 -5.02 -7.99 -2.99
CA GLU A 77 -5.83 -8.86 -3.84
C GLU A 77 -7.06 -9.42 -3.11
N ALA A 78 -6.90 -9.86 -1.86
CA ALA A 78 -7.99 -10.36 -1.04
C ALA A 78 -9.06 -9.27 -0.82
N ASP A 79 -8.64 -8.02 -0.63
CA ASP A 79 -9.51 -6.84 -0.54
C ASP A 79 -10.30 -6.62 -1.83
N GLY A 80 -9.63 -6.71 -2.98
CA GLY A 80 -10.29 -6.64 -4.29
C GLY A 80 -11.33 -7.74 -4.47
N LYS A 81 -11.01 -8.97 -4.05
CA LYS A 81 -11.95 -10.11 -4.06
C LYS A 81 -13.13 -9.88 -3.11
N ARG A 82 -12.92 -9.29 -1.92
CA ARG A 82 -13.99 -8.92 -0.97
C ARG A 82 -14.94 -7.88 -1.59
N ALA A 83 -14.39 -6.80 -2.14
CA ALA A 83 -15.18 -5.76 -2.79
C ALA A 83 -16.02 -6.29 -3.96
N GLU A 84 -15.52 -7.27 -4.73
CA GLU A 84 -16.31 -7.92 -5.78
C GLU A 84 -17.48 -8.74 -5.23
N ARG A 85 -17.27 -9.48 -4.13
CA ARG A 85 -18.35 -10.25 -3.48
C ARG A 85 -19.43 -9.31 -2.94
N GLU A 86 -19.02 -8.23 -2.28
CA GLU A 86 -19.93 -7.19 -1.80
C GLU A 86 -20.71 -6.56 -2.96
N ARG A 87 -20.04 -6.26 -4.09
CA ARG A 87 -20.69 -5.71 -5.29
C ARG A 87 -21.80 -6.61 -5.81
N LYS A 88 -21.52 -7.92 -5.93
CA LYS A 88 -22.50 -8.91 -6.41
C LYS A 88 -23.70 -9.05 -5.48
N ARG A 89 -23.51 -8.90 -4.16
CA ARG A 89 -24.58 -8.91 -3.16
C ARG A 89 -25.40 -7.61 -3.22
N ALA A 90 -24.70 -6.47 -3.29
CA ALA A 90 -25.28 -5.15 -3.32
C ALA A 90 -26.13 -4.91 -4.59
N SER A 91 -25.70 -5.41 -5.75
CA SER A 91 -26.44 -5.27 -7.02
C SER A 91 -27.81 -5.97 -7.03
N ARG A 92 -28.07 -6.87 -6.07
CA ARG A 92 -29.32 -7.63 -5.97
C ARG A 92 -30.30 -7.05 -4.93
N ARG A 93 -29.93 -5.96 -4.24
CA ARG A 93 -30.73 -5.35 -3.17
C ARG A 93 -31.20 -3.95 -3.56
N PHE A 94 -32.52 -3.79 -3.67
CA PHE A 94 -33.18 -2.59 -4.22
C PHE A 94 -33.94 -1.71 -3.19
N SER A 95 -34.10 -2.12 -1.91
CA SER A 95 -34.93 -1.39 -0.91
C SER A 95 -34.16 -0.28 -0.13
N LEU A 96 -34.70 0.22 1.00
CA LEU A 96 -34.07 1.16 1.96
C LEU A 96 -33.40 0.45 3.17
N SER A 97 -32.35 1.07 3.75
CA SER A 97 -31.37 0.52 4.72
C SER A 97 -31.87 0.37 6.17
N ASP A 98 -31.62 -0.80 6.79
CA ASP A 98 -31.83 -1.06 8.23
C ASP A 98 -30.51 -1.11 9.07
N GLY A 99 -29.32 -0.87 8.49
CA GLY A 99 -28.07 -0.87 9.28
C GLY A 99 -26.81 -0.33 8.57
N THR A 100 -25.76 -0.04 9.35
CA THR A 100 -24.53 0.68 8.95
C THR A 100 -23.64 -0.07 7.93
N HIS A 101 -23.78 -1.39 7.81
CA HIS A 101 -22.99 -2.23 6.90
C HIS A 101 -23.78 -2.82 5.72
N ASP A 102 -24.95 -2.27 5.42
CA ASP A 102 -25.81 -2.80 4.36
C ASP A 102 -25.53 -2.15 3.00
N TYR A 103 -24.46 -2.59 2.32
CA TYR A 103 -24.15 -2.12 0.96
C TYR A 103 -25.28 -2.47 -0.04
N ARG A 104 -25.72 -1.49 -0.83
CA ARG A 104 -26.86 -1.62 -1.78
C ARG A 104 -26.48 -1.27 -3.21
N SER A 105 -27.46 -1.36 -4.12
CA SER A 105 -27.29 -1.07 -5.55
C SER A 105 -26.59 0.28 -5.83
N ARG A 106 -26.83 1.31 -5.01
CA ARG A 106 -26.13 2.61 -5.08
C ARG A 106 -24.62 2.52 -4.84
N ASP A 107 -24.16 1.56 -4.04
CA ASP A 107 -22.76 1.39 -3.65
C ASP A 107 -21.96 0.58 -4.68
N VAL A 108 -22.63 -0.06 -5.64
CA VAL A 108 -21.99 -0.87 -6.70
C VAL A 108 -20.88 -0.10 -7.42
N LYS A 109 -21.08 1.20 -7.67
CA LYS A 109 -20.10 2.05 -8.35
C LYS A 109 -18.87 2.30 -7.48
N ASN A 110 -19.07 2.49 -6.17
CA ASN A 110 -17.98 2.63 -5.19
C ASN A 110 -17.20 1.32 -5.02
N LEU A 111 -17.91 0.20 -4.85
CA LEU A 111 -17.31 -1.13 -4.70
C LEU A 111 -16.49 -1.53 -5.94
N ARG A 112 -16.97 -1.19 -7.15
CA ARG A 112 -16.19 -1.36 -8.38
C ARG A 112 -14.89 -0.53 -8.37
N ARG A 113 -14.94 0.70 -7.85
CA ARG A 113 -13.75 1.57 -7.74
C ARG A 113 -12.75 1.01 -6.73
N ARG A 114 -13.23 0.61 -5.54
CA ARG A 114 -12.40 0.01 -4.49
C ARG A 114 -11.70 -1.24 -4.99
N ARG A 115 -12.42 -2.14 -5.68
CA ARG A 115 -11.82 -3.32 -6.33
C ARG A 115 -10.67 -2.93 -7.27
N LYS A 116 -10.89 -1.96 -8.16
CA LYS A 116 -9.87 -1.52 -9.12
C LYS A 116 -8.64 -0.94 -8.42
N GLN A 117 -8.84 -0.18 -7.34
CA GLN A 117 -7.76 0.39 -6.54
C GLN A 117 -6.94 -0.70 -5.85
N SER A 118 -7.59 -1.63 -5.15
CA SER A 118 -6.91 -2.70 -4.44
C SER A 118 -6.12 -3.62 -5.39
N LEU A 119 -6.69 -3.96 -6.55
CA LEU A 119 -5.96 -4.76 -7.55
C LEU A 119 -4.75 -4.03 -8.12
N ARG A 120 -4.87 -2.71 -8.39
CA ARG A 120 -3.74 -1.93 -8.86
C ARG A 120 -2.64 -1.81 -7.79
N ILE A 121 -3.01 -1.65 -6.52
CA ILE A 121 -2.03 -1.68 -5.42
C ILE A 121 -1.29 -3.02 -5.38
N ALA A 122 -2.02 -4.14 -5.52
CA ALA A 122 -1.41 -5.47 -5.55
C ALA A 122 -0.40 -5.63 -6.70
N GLU A 123 -0.78 -5.23 -7.92
CA GLU A 123 0.10 -5.28 -9.10
C GLU A 123 1.38 -4.46 -8.90
N GLU A 124 1.27 -3.24 -8.38
CA GLU A 124 2.41 -2.36 -8.14
C GLU A 124 3.33 -2.89 -7.02
N LEU A 125 2.75 -3.52 -5.99
CA LEU A 125 3.53 -4.17 -4.94
C LEU A 125 4.28 -5.41 -5.45
N GLN A 126 3.66 -6.21 -6.33
CA GLN A 126 4.31 -7.35 -6.99
C GLN A 126 5.48 -6.90 -7.87
N GLN A 127 5.30 -5.81 -8.63
CA GLN A 127 6.38 -5.23 -9.44
C GLN A 127 7.56 -4.77 -8.58
N ARG A 128 7.29 -4.08 -7.47
CA ARG A 128 8.32 -3.66 -6.51
C ARG A 128 9.01 -4.83 -5.82
N ALA A 129 8.29 -5.90 -5.52
CA ALA A 129 8.85 -7.13 -4.95
C ALA A 129 9.77 -7.88 -5.91
N ALA A 130 9.64 -7.64 -7.22
CA ALA A 130 10.50 -8.18 -8.26
C ALA A 130 11.68 -7.25 -8.62
N ASP A 131 11.70 -6.00 -8.12
CA ASP A 131 12.76 -5.04 -8.36
C ASP A 131 13.76 -5.00 -7.21
N GLU A 132 14.91 -5.62 -7.45
CA GLU A 132 15.99 -5.74 -6.47
C GLU A 132 16.55 -4.38 -6.01
N ALA A 133 16.54 -3.35 -6.87
CA ALA A 133 16.99 -2.02 -6.49
C ALA A 133 16.03 -1.39 -5.47
N THR A 134 14.72 -1.49 -5.73
CA THR A 134 13.67 -1.07 -4.77
C THR A 134 13.79 -1.82 -3.44
N LEU A 135 14.08 -3.13 -3.48
CA LEU A 135 14.26 -3.93 -2.26
C LEU A 135 15.47 -3.46 -1.44
N ARG A 136 16.61 -3.19 -2.08
CA ARG A 136 17.80 -2.65 -1.40
C ARG A 136 17.52 -1.31 -0.76
N GLU A 137 16.88 -0.39 -1.46
CA GLU A 137 16.50 0.92 -0.91
C GLU A 137 15.60 0.79 0.33
N LEU A 138 14.66 -0.15 0.32
CA LEU A 138 13.78 -0.42 1.46
C LEU A 138 14.54 -0.97 2.67
N VAL A 139 15.47 -1.91 2.44
CA VAL A 139 16.29 -2.51 3.50
C VAL A 139 17.21 -1.45 4.11
N GLU A 140 17.87 -0.63 3.31
CA GLU A 140 18.73 0.46 3.81
C GLU A 140 17.95 1.49 4.61
N ALA A 141 16.78 1.91 4.12
CA ALA A 141 15.92 2.81 4.86
C ALA A 141 15.45 2.22 6.21
N ALA A 142 15.19 0.91 6.25
CA ALA A 142 14.83 0.22 7.49
C ALA A 142 16.01 0.11 8.46
N ARG A 143 17.22 -0.12 7.94
CA ARG A 143 18.47 -0.18 8.70
C ARG A 143 18.77 1.16 9.39
N GLU A 144 18.74 2.26 8.64
CA GLU A 144 18.96 3.61 9.17
C GLU A 144 17.95 3.94 10.29
N ALA A 145 16.69 3.55 10.10
CA ALA A 145 15.66 3.71 11.12
C ALA A 145 15.92 2.87 12.38
N ALA A 146 16.41 1.64 12.22
CA ALA A 146 16.77 0.75 13.33
C ALA A 146 17.95 1.30 14.12
N TRP A 147 19.02 1.71 13.44
CA TRP A 147 20.21 2.27 14.08
C TRP A 147 19.90 3.55 14.86
N SER A 148 19.13 4.46 14.26
CA SER A 148 18.67 5.68 14.93
C SER A 148 17.88 5.38 16.22
N GLU A 149 17.13 4.28 16.27
CA GLU A 149 16.42 3.86 17.48
C GLU A 149 17.38 3.32 18.56
N VAL A 150 18.37 2.51 18.17
CA VAL A 150 19.40 1.98 19.09
C VAL A 150 20.22 3.11 19.69
N SER A 151 20.76 4.04 18.88
CA SER A 151 21.57 5.16 19.38
C SER A 151 20.79 6.03 20.36
N ARG A 152 19.52 6.35 20.04
CA ARG A 152 18.64 7.10 20.95
C ARG A 152 18.38 6.36 22.27
N ASN A 153 18.36 5.04 22.26
CA ASN A 153 18.16 4.25 23.48
C ASN A 153 19.43 4.25 24.36
N ILE A 154 20.61 4.11 23.75
CA ILE A 154 21.91 4.17 24.45
C ILE A 154 22.10 5.56 25.08
N ASP A 155 21.91 6.64 24.33
CA ASP A 155 22.04 8.03 24.82
C ASP A 155 21.14 8.30 26.03
N ARG A 156 19.92 7.72 26.05
CA ARG A 156 19.00 7.84 27.18
C ARG A 156 19.49 7.09 28.42
N ARG A 157 20.11 5.92 28.27
CA ARG A 157 20.62 5.13 29.39
C ARG A 157 21.92 5.68 29.98
N LEU A 158 22.72 6.38 29.17
CA LEU A 158 23.99 6.99 29.61
C LEU A 158 23.83 8.37 30.27
N ARG A 159 22.66 9.00 30.18
CA ARG A 159 22.33 10.30 30.81
C ARG A 159 21.65 10.19 32.18
N ILE A 160 21.57 8.97 32.73
CA ILE A 160 21.06 8.67 34.07
C ILE A 160 22.26 8.36 34.95
#